data_AF-A0A5C3NWE6-F1
#
_entry.id   AF-A0A5C3NWE6-F1
#
_cell.length_a   1.000
_cell.length_b   1.000
_cell.length_c   1.000
_cell.angle_alpha   90.00
_cell.angle_beta   90.00
_cell.angle_gamma   90.00
#
_symmetry.space_group_name_H-M   'P 1'
#
loop_
_entity.id
_entity.type
_entity.pdbx_description
1 polymer ?
#
loop_
_entity_poly.entity_id
_entity_poly.type
_entity_poly.pdbx_seq_one_letter_code
_entity_poly.pdbx_strand_id
1 'polypeptide(L)'
;MARNTKYYTQADRQAARREQKARYARSELGKTNRAAARARAQEHNAAAIACELTSKVPTEMRAYAARPFVMSFAFRETGGPALGLQKPPYTFRLPDDRSLRSLERRGSEDPVAVKLHTLQFTWAIEAAYARRTEWSVKSTDQVIELAEAELKARVRAWKLMEARTLQAGIEGDIREVAMCWGARRATMVADELEIRRKGRDAYLEARRTGQTPLQKLVKENNFRIEQIPDEADSEEE
;
A
#
# COMPACT_ATOMS: atom_id res chain seq x y z
N MET A 1 0.97 -40.20 -22.23
CA MET A 1 -0.24 -39.84 -21.46
C MET A 1 -0.43 -38.34 -21.58
N ALA A 2 -1.52 -37.89 -22.21
CA ALA A 2 -1.75 -36.48 -22.49
C ALA A 2 -2.23 -35.74 -21.22
N ARG A 3 -1.61 -34.59 -20.89
CA ARG A 3 -2.05 -33.70 -19.81
C ARG A 3 -3.36 -33.01 -20.22
N ASN A 4 -4.47 -33.33 -19.55
CA ASN A 4 -5.73 -32.63 -19.76
C ASN A 4 -5.69 -31.23 -19.15
N THR A 5 -6.11 -30.22 -19.91
CA THR A 5 -6.24 -28.83 -19.44
C THR A 5 -7.39 -28.71 -18.43
N LYS A 6 -7.08 -28.38 -17.17
CA LYS A 6 -8.02 -28.25 -16.04
C LYS A 6 -9.12 -27.20 -16.23
N TYR A 7 -8.87 -26.18 -17.05
CA TYR A 7 -9.84 -25.14 -17.39
C TYR A 7 -9.79 -24.88 -18.90
N TYR A 8 -10.91 -25.12 -19.57
CA TYR A 8 -11.02 -24.98 -21.03
C TYR A 8 -11.30 -23.54 -21.46
N THR A 9 -11.85 -22.71 -20.55
CA THR A 9 -12.12 -21.30 -20.82
C THR A 9 -11.58 -20.35 -19.75
N GLN A 10 -11.42 -19.08 -20.11
CA GLN A 10 -11.03 -18.01 -19.17
C GLN A 10 -12.13 -17.74 -18.14
N ALA A 11 -13.39 -17.91 -18.53
CA ALA A 11 -14.54 -17.81 -17.63
C ALA A 11 -14.48 -18.88 -16.53
N ASP A 12 -14.12 -20.12 -16.87
CA ASP A 12 -13.96 -21.22 -15.91
C ASP A 12 -12.83 -20.93 -14.91
N ARG A 13 -11.72 -20.36 -15.40
CA ARG A 13 -10.60 -19.93 -14.57
C ARG A 13 -11.00 -18.84 -13.57
N GLN A 14 -11.80 -17.86 -14.00
CA GLN A 14 -12.30 -16.81 -13.11
C GLN A 14 -13.32 -17.33 -12.09
N ALA A 15 -14.22 -18.22 -12.51
CA ALA A 15 -15.19 -18.84 -11.61
C ALA A 15 -14.50 -19.66 -10.53
N ALA A 16 -13.53 -20.50 -10.91
CA ALA A 16 -12.73 -21.30 -9.98
C ALA A 16 -11.96 -20.41 -8.97
N ARG A 17 -11.35 -19.31 -9.43
CA ARG A 17 -10.68 -18.34 -8.54
C ARG A 17 -11.63 -17.69 -7.54
N ARG A 18 -12.85 -17.34 -7.95
CA ARG A 18 -13.86 -16.77 -7.05
C ARG A 18 -14.30 -17.79 -6.00
N GLU A 19 -14.51 -19.03 -6.42
CA GLU A 19 -14.92 -20.11 -5.52
C GLU A 19 -13.81 -20.45 -4.52
N GLN A 20 -12.56 -20.51 -4.96
CA GLN A 20 -11.40 -20.74 -4.10
C GLN A 20 -11.22 -19.61 -3.08
N LYS A 21 -11.34 -18.33 -3.51
CA LYS A 21 -11.35 -17.19 -2.58
C LYS A 21 -12.49 -17.27 -1.57
N ALA A 22 -13.68 -17.69 -2.01
CA ALA A 22 -14.83 -17.87 -1.12
C ALA A 22 -14.60 -19.01 -0.11
N ARG A 23 -13.98 -20.13 -0.52
CA ARG A 23 -13.59 -21.22 0.38
C ARG A 23 -12.53 -20.77 1.38
N TYR A 24 -11.48 -20.09 0.94
CA TYR A 24 -10.45 -19.56 1.84
C TYR A 24 -11.03 -18.54 2.82
N ALA A 25 -11.92 -17.66 2.37
CA ALA A 25 -12.60 -16.70 3.25
C ALA A 25 -13.50 -17.38 4.31
N ARG A 26 -13.93 -18.62 4.09
CA ARG A 26 -14.73 -19.41 5.05
C ARG A 26 -13.88 -20.34 5.92
N SER A 27 -12.65 -20.66 5.51
CA SER A 27 -11.78 -21.55 6.26
C SER A 27 -11.34 -20.95 7.59
N GLU A 28 -11.05 -21.81 8.57
CA GLU A 28 -10.52 -21.37 9.87
C GLU A 28 -9.18 -20.65 9.71
N LEU A 29 -8.31 -21.11 8.81
CA LEU A 29 -7.06 -20.43 8.48
C LEU A 29 -7.28 -19.00 7.93
N GLY A 30 -8.27 -18.81 7.06
CA GLY A 30 -8.60 -17.48 6.53
C GLY A 30 -9.26 -16.57 7.58
N LYS A 31 -9.96 -17.14 8.57
CA LYS A 31 -10.48 -16.38 9.72
C LYS A 31 -9.37 -15.99 10.69
N THR A 32 -8.49 -16.91 11.06
CA THR A 32 -7.37 -16.66 11.98
C THR A 32 -6.37 -15.66 11.38
N ASN A 33 -6.06 -15.75 10.09
CA ASN A 33 -5.20 -14.76 9.41
C ASN A 33 -5.85 -13.37 9.39
N ARG A 34 -7.16 -13.27 9.15
CA ARG A 34 -7.88 -11.98 9.25
C ARG A 34 -7.89 -11.45 10.67
N ALA A 35 -8.07 -12.31 11.67
CA ALA A 35 -8.02 -11.94 13.08
C ALA A 35 -6.62 -11.47 13.48
N ALA A 36 -5.56 -12.18 13.09
CA ALA A 36 -4.18 -11.81 13.34
C ALA A 36 -3.77 -10.53 12.61
N ALA A 37 -4.22 -10.31 11.38
CA ALA A 37 -4.03 -9.05 10.67
C ALA A 37 -4.74 -7.88 11.37
N ARG A 38 -5.95 -8.10 11.89
CA ARG A 38 -6.67 -7.11 12.71
C ARG A 38 -5.97 -6.85 14.04
N ALA A 39 -5.47 -7.88 14.72
CA ALA A 39 -4.73 -7.76 15.97
C ALA A 39 -3.43 -6.97 15.76
N ARG A 40 -2.66 -7.27 14.70
CA ARG A 40 -1.48 -6.48 14.33
C ARG A 40 -1.82 -5.04 13.96
N ALA A 41 -2.94 -4.81 13.27
CA ALA A 41 -3.42 -3.46 13.00
C ALA A 41 -3.82 -2.73 14.30
N GLN A 42 -4.39 -3.44 15.28
CA GLN A 42 -4.68 -2.91 16.61
C GLN A 42 -3.41 -2.63 17.41
N GLU A 43 -2.40 -3.49 17.39
CA GLU A 43 -1.10 -3.26 18.02
C GLU A 43 -0.36 -2.08 17.37
N HIS A 44 -0.39 -1.97 16.05
CA HIS A 44 0.15 -0.83 15.33
C HIS A 44 -0.60 0.47 15.70
N ASN A 45 -1.92 0.41 15.86
CA ASN A 45 -2.72 1.54 16.33
C ASN A 45 -2.43 1.88 17.81
N ALA A 46 -2.25 0.90 18.67
CA ALA A 46 -1.92 1.09 20.09
C ALA A 46 -0.52 1.66 20.28
N ALA A 47 0.47 1.16 19.53
CA ALA A 47 1.82 1.70 19.50
C ALA A 47 1.85 3.13 18.94
N ALA A 48 0.98 3.44 17.98
CA ALA A 48 0.79 4.80 17.49
C ALA A 48 0.21 5.71 18.61
N ILE A 49 -0.83 5.28 19.32
CA ILE A 49 -1.49 6.10 20.37
C ILE A 49 -0.51 6.57 21.48
N ALA A 50 0.60 5.86 21.71
CA ALA A 50 1.59 6.21 22.73
C ALA A 50 2.59 7.32 22.35
N CYS A 51 2.59 7.84 21.10
CA CYS A 51 3.59 8.82 20.65
C CYS A 51 2.99 10.22 20.43
N GLU A 52 3.55 11.28 21.02
CA GLU A 52 3.08 12.69 20.90
C GLU A 52 2.93 13.20 19.44
N LEU A 53 3.60 12.56 18.47
CA LEU A 53 3.52 12.91 17.04
C LEU A 53 2.30 12.33 16.33
N THR A 54 1.61 11.36 16.94
CA THR A 54 0.30 10.93 16.43
C THR A 54 -0.73 12.05 16.40
N SER A 55 -0.57 13.10 17.20
CA SER A 55 -1.39 14.29 17.11
C SER A 55 -1.44 14.93 15.70
N LYS A 56 -0.41 14.77 14.87
CA LYS A 56 -0.34 15.39 13.53
C LYS A 56 -1.04 14.58 12.43
N VAL A 57 -1.17 13.26 12.56
CA VAL A 57 -1.86 12.39 11.58
C VAL A 57 -3.24 12.02 12.13
N PRO A 58 -4.35 12.41 11.48
CA PRO A 58 -5.71 12.09 11.93
C PRO A 58 -5.93 10.58 12.14
N THR A 59 -6.78 10.22 13.10
CA THR A 59 -7.10 8.82 13.44
C THR A 59 -7.69 8.08 12.25
N GLU A 60 -8.55 8.75 11.48
CA GLU A 60 -9.20 8.23 10.27
C GLU A 60 -8.14 7.91 9.22
N MET A 61 -7.17 8.80 9.04
CA MET A 61 -6.05 8.59 8.13
C MET A 61 -5.23 7.36 8.52
N ARG A 62 -4.97 7.14 9.82
CA ARG A 62 -4.30 5.90 10.26
C ARG A 62 -5.14 4.65 9.99
N ALA A 63 -6.45 4.74 10.20
CA ALA A 63 -7.36 3.63 9.87
C ALA A 63 -7.31 3.27 8.37
N TYR A 64 -7.20 4.26 7.48
CA TYR A 64 -6.97 4.01 6.04
C TYR A 64 -5.59 3.44 5.76
N ALA A 65 -4.54 3.91 6.44
CA ALA A 65 -3.18 3.43 6.25
C ALA A 65 -3.07 1.92 6.57
N ALA A 66 -3.74 1.48 7.64
CA ALA A 66 -3.76 0.11 8.12
C ALA A 66 -4.61 -0.85 7.25
N ARG A 67 -5.36 -0.35 6.27
CA ARG A 67 -6.15 -1.23 5.39
C ARG A 67 -5.21 -2.14 4.59
N PRO A 68 -5.54 -3.42 4.39
CA PRO A 68 -4.79 -4.26 3.47
C PRO A 68 -4.94 -3.76 2.03
N PHE A 69 -3.99 -4.11 1.18
CA PHE A 69 -4.07 -3.89 -0.27
C PHE A 69 -3.56 -5.13 -0.99
N VAL A 70 -3.96 -5.26 -2.26
CA VAL A 70 -3.54 -6.36 -3.13
C VAL A 70 -2.66 -5.79 -4.23
N MET A 71 -1.54 -6.45 -4.47
CA MET A 71 -0.63 -6.16 -5.58
C MET A 71 -0.62 -7.31 -6.57
N SER A 72 -0.14 -7.02 -7.78
CA SER A 72 0.15 -8.03 -8.80
C SER A 72 1.63 -8.07 -9.13
N PHE A 73 2.24 -9.25 -9.01
CA PHE A 73 3.60 -9.51 -9.49
C PHE A 73 3.69 -9.70 -10.99
N ALA A 74 2.56 -10.06 -11.62
CA ALA A 74 2.47 -10.15 -13.07
C ALA A 74 2.43 -8.76 -13.71
N PHE A 75 2.03 -7.73 -12.96
CA PHE A 75 2.05 -6.35 -13.39
C PHE A 75 3.43 -5.71 -13.16
N ARG A 76 4.25 -5.65 -14.21
CA ARG A 76 5.63 -5.15 -14.17
C ARG A 76 5.79 -3.72 -14.70
N GLU A 77 4.70 -3.04 -15.01
CA GLU A 77 4.76 -1.66 -15.51
C GLU A 77 5.21 -0.71 -14.38
N THR A 78 6.10 0.21 -14.74
CA THR A 78 6.59 1.27 -13.83
C THR A 78 5.87 2.61 -14.06
N GLY A 79 5.15 2.73 -15.18
CA GLY A 79 4.41 3.93 -15.58
C GLY A 79 2.90 3.79 -15.39
N GLY A 80 2.24 4.88 -15.02
CA GLY A 80 0.79 4.93 -14.91
C GLY A 80 0.28 6.18 -14.18
N PRO A 81 -1.01 6.21 -13.82
CA PRO A 81 -1.60 7.37 -13.15
C PRO A 81 -1.06 7.56 -11.72
N ALA A 82 -0.41 8.69 -11.47
CA ALA A 82 0.17 9.03 -10.16
C ALA A 82 -0.87 9.31 -9.06
N LEU A 83 -2.14 9.48 -9.41
CA LEU A 83 -3.26 9.88 -8.54
C LEU A 83 -3.01 11.20 -7.78
N GLY A 84 -2.00 11.97 -8.20
CA GLY A 84 -1.58 13.18 -7.52
C GLY A 84 -0.87 12.94 -6.19
N LEU A 85 -0.41 11.73 -5.87
CA LEU A 85 0.18 11.41 -4.55
C LEU A 85 1.71 11.55 -4.47
N GLN A 86 2.37 11.67 -5.62
CA GLN A 86 3.83 11.64 -5.71
C GLN A 86 4.52 12.94 -5.30
N LYS A 87 4.02 14.09 -5.77
CA LYS A 87 4.68 15.39 -5.61
C LYS A 87 3.72 16.40 -5.00
N PRO A 88 4.22 17.40 -4.24
CA PRO A 88 3.42 18.53 -3.82
C PRO A 88 2.70 19.18 -5.01
N PRO A 89 1.46 19.67 -4.84
CA PRO A 89 0.71 19.83 -3.59
C PRO A 89 -0.08 18.58 -3.15
N TYR A 90 0.27 17.39 -3.64
CA TYR A 90 -0.39 16.11 -3.32
C TYR A 90 -1.90 16.06 -3.65
N THR A 91 -2.36 16.93 -4.56
CA THR A 91 -3.78 17.06 -4.88
C THR A 91 -4.25 15.87 -5.70
N PHE A 92 -5.27 15.16 -5.20
CA PHE A 92 -5.88 14.05 -5.90
C PHE A 92 -6.35 14.44 -7.31
N ARG A 93 -5.95 13.63 -8.28
CA ARG A 93 -6.35 13.74 -9.68
C ARG A 93 -6.90 12.40 -10.14
N LEU A 94 -8.16 12.40 -10.55
CA LEU A 94 -8.76 11.26 -11.23
C LEU A 94 -8.07 11.09 -12.60
N PRO A 95 -7.63 9.88 -12.97
CA PRO A 95 -7.07 9.63 -14.29
C PRO A 95 -8.16 9.79 -15.37
N ASP A 96 -7.79 10.29 -16.55
CA ASP A 96 -8.70 10.32 -17.69
C ASP A 96 -8.99 8.91 -18.25
N ASP A 97 -10.09 8.79 -19.00
CA ASP A 97 -10.53 7.52 -19.60
C ASP A 97 -9.45 6.86 -20.47
N ARG A 98 -8.65 7.68 -21.18
CA ARG A 98 -7.58 7.16 -22.04
C ARG A 98 -6.50 6.48 -21.20
N SER A 99 -6.13 7.10 -20.08
CA SER A 99 -5.15 6.59 -19.13
C SER A 99 -5.66 5.32 -18.44
N LEU A 100 -6.95 5.27 -18.07
CA LEU A 100 -7.58 4.09 -17.50
C LEU A 100 -7.62 2.92 -18.49
N ARG A 101 -8.13 3.15 -19.71
CA ARG A 101 -8.14 2.11 -20.77
C ARG A 101 -6.74 1.62 -21.10
N SER A 102 -5.76 2.53 -21.11
CA SER A 102 -4.37 2.16 -21.30
C SER A 102 -3.85 1.28 -20.15
N LEU A 103 -4.19 1.61 -18.91
CA LEU A 103 -3.79 0.81 -17.74
C LEU A 103 -4.48 -0.57 -17.73
N GLU A 104 -5.75 -0.63 -18.10
CA GLU A 104 -6.51 -1.88 -18.25
C GLU A 104 -5.85 -2.83 -19.24
N ARG A 105 -5.42 -2.32 -20.40
CA ARG A 105 -4.81 -3.13 -21.46
C ARG A 105 -3.36 -3.54 -21.20
N ARG A 106 -2.62 -2.81 -20.35
CA ARG A 106 -1.20 -3.08 -20.10
C ARG A 106 -0.97 -4.13 -19.01
N GLY A 107 0.04 -4.96 -19.21
CA GLY A 107 0.48 -5.95 -18.24
C GLY A 107 -0.51 -7.09 -18.05
N SER A 108 -0.77 -7.45 -16.80
CA SER A 108 -1.62 -8.57 -16.41
C SER A 108 -3.12 -8.30 -16.62
N GLU A 109 -3.95 -9.35 -16.57
CA GLU A 109 -5.43 -9.24 -16.59
C GLU A 109 -6.03 -8.79 -15.24
N ASP A 110 -5.21 -8.22 -14.35
CA ASP A 110 -5.66 -7.84 -13.02
C ASP A 110 -6.59 -6.63 -13.03
N PRO A 111 -7.49 -6.51 -12.03
CA PRO A 111 -8.33 -5.34 -11.88
C PRO A 111 -7.51 -4.04 -11.80
N VAL A 112 -8.06 -2.94 -12.33
CA VAL A 112 -7.42 -1.61 -12.31
C VAL A 112 -6.94 -1.21 -10.92
N ALA A 113 -7.76 -1.45 -9.89
CA ALA A 113 -7.40 -1.14 -8.51
C ALA A 113 -6.12 -1.88 -8.04
N VAL A 114 -5.94 -3.15 -8.43
CA VAL A 114 -4.73 -3.95 -8.10
C VAL A 114 -3.50 -3.39 -8.83
N LYS A 115 -3.65 -3.03 -10.11
CA LYS A 115 -2.57 -2.38 -10.88
C LYS A 115 -2.17 -1.04 -10.26
N LEU A 116 -3.15 -0.23 -9.87
CA LEU A 116 -2.89 1.04 -9.18
C LEU A 116 -2.21 0.82 -7.83
N HIS A 117 -2.66 -0.14 -7.02
CA HIS A 117 -1.97 -0.47 -5.77
C HIS A 117 -0.51 -0.88 -6.01
N THR A 118 -0.26 -1.65 -7.07
CA THR A 118 1.08 -2.09 -7.47
C THR A 118 1.96 -0.90 -7.85
N LEU A 119 1.48 0.00 -8.71
CA LEU A 119 2.18 1.23 -9.07
C LEU A 119 2.52 2.09 -7.85
N GLN A 120 1.54 2.30 -6.97
CA GLN A 120 1.75 3.13 -5.77
C GLN A 120 2.75 2.52 -4.79
N PHE A 121 2.80 1.19 -4.67
CA PHE A 121 3.83 0.50 -3.89
C PHE A 121 5.22 0.67 -4.49
N THR A 122 5.37 0.46 -5.80
CA THR A 122 6.65 0.68 -6.51
C THR A 122 7.14 2.10 -6.30
N TRP A 123 6.27 3.09 -6.46
CA TRP A 123 6.64 4.49 -6.24
C TRP A 123 6.89 4.84 -4.77
N ALA A 124 6.29 4.12 -3.82
CA ALA A 124 6.61 4.29 -2.41
C ALA A 124 8.04 3.79 -2.11
N ILE A 125 8.47 2.69 -2.74
CA ILE A 125 9.85 2.20 -2.67
C ILE A 125 10.82 3.24 -3.24
N GLU A 126 10.56 3.70 -4.47
CA GLU A 126 11.41 4.69 -5.14
C GLU A 126 11.51 5.99 -4.33
N ALA A 127 10.38 6.48 -3.81
CA ALA A 127 10.36 7.68 -3.00
C ALA A 127 11.17 7.54 -1.71
N ALA A 128 11.11 6.40 -1.03
CA ALA A 128 11.92 6.18 0.17
C ALA A 128 13.42 6.09 -0.16
N TYR A 129 13.78 5.49 -1.30
CA TYR A 129 15.16 5.45 -1.77
C TYR A 129 15.67 6.86 -2.09
N ALA A 130 14.91 7.63 -2.87
CA ALA A 130 15.24 9.02 -3.20
C ALA A 130 15.40 9.87 -1.94
N ARG A 131 14.43 9.78 -1.02
CA ARG A 131 14.47 10.46 0.27
C ARG A 131 15.70 10.07 1.08
N ARG A 132 16.07 8.79 1.12
CA ARG A 132 17.28 8.35 1.81
C ARG A 132 18.52 9.01 1.23
N THR A 133 18.65 9.03 -0.09
CA THR A 133 19.79 9.66 -0.78
C THR A 133 19.84 11.15 -0.44
N GLU A 134 18.72 11.84 -0.55
CA GLU A 134 18.60 13.25 -0.19
C GLU A 134 18.94 13.53 1.29
N TRP A 135 18.41 12.73 2.21
CA TRP A 135 18.62 12.91 3.65
C TRP A 135 20.00 12.49 4.13
N SER A 136 20.80 11.81 3.30
CA SER A 136 22.15 11.38 3.67
C SER A 136 23.15 12.54 3.72
N VAL A 137 22.87 13.61 2.98
CA VAL A 137 23.73 14.81 2.86
C VAL A 137 23.20 16.02 3.64
N LYS A 138 22.05 15.88 4.31
CA LYS A 138 21.40 16.95 5.10
C LYS A 138 21.66 16.77 6.59
N SER A 139 21.62 17.87 7.34
CA SER A 139 21.61 17.81 8.81
C SER A 139 20.30 17.21 9.33
N THR A 140 20.31 16.74 10.58
CA THR A 140 19.10 16.23 11.23
C THR A 140 17.97 17.28 11.23
N ASP A 141 18.30 18.54 11.54
CA ASP A 141 17.32 19.63 11.62
C ASP A 141 16.68 19.93 10.25
N GLN A 142 17.50 19.98 9.19
CA GLN A 142 17.00 20.15 7.82
C GLN A 142 16.07 19.02 7.40
N VAL A 143 16.40 17.77 7.77
CA VAL A 143 15.55 16.61 7.48
C VAL A 143 14.22 16.72 8.24
N ILE A 144 14.26 17.10 9.51
CA ILE A 144 13.06 17.29 10.35
C ILE A 144 12.16 18.36 9.72
N GLU A 145 12.70 19.53 9.38
CA GLU A 145 11.93 20.63 8.78
C GLU A 145 11.24 20.21 7.47
N LEU A 146 11.99 19.58 6.56
CA LEU A 146 11.46 19.10 5.28
C LEU A 146 10.36 18.04 5.47
N ALA A 147 10.59 17.07 6.37
CA ALA A 147 9.64 16.01 6.65
C ALA A 147 8.35 16.54 7.31
N GLU A 148 8.45 17.54 8.18
CA GLU A 148 7.29 18.20 8.78
C GLU A 148 6.46 18.97 7.75
N ALA A 149 7.12 19.70 6.86
CA ALA A 149 6.46 20.40 5.77
C ALA A 149 5.74 19.42 4.82
N GLU A 150 6.42 18.33 4.43
CA GLU A 150 5.83 17.26 3.63
C GLU A 150 4.61 16.65 4.34
N LEU A 151 4.74 16.29 5.61
CA LEU A 151 3.66 15.67 6.39
C LEU A 151 2.43 16.57 6.45
N LYS A 152 2.62 17.86 6.76
CA LYS A 152 1.53 18.85 6.79
C LYS A 152 0.82 18.97 5.44
N ALA A 153 1.58 19.01 4.34
CA ALA A 153 1.03 19.08 3.00
C ALA A 153 0.22 17.82 2.64
N ARG A 154 0.73 16.62 2.97
CA ARG A 154 0.04 15.35 2.73
C ARG A 154 -1.26 15.23 3.54
N VAL A 155 -1.23 15.56 4.84
CA VAL A 155 -2.43 15.54 5.69
C VAL A 155 -3.49 16.49 5.16
N ARG A 156 -3.11 17.72 4.77
CA ARG A 156 -4.04 18.69 4.17
C ARG A 156 -4.66 18.13 2.88
N ALA A 157 -3.84 17.61 1.98
CA ALA A 157 -4.32 17.09 0.71
C ALA A 157 -5.25 15.88 0.89
N TRP A 158 -4.95 15.01 1.86
CA TRP A 158 -5.79 13.87 2.20
C TRP A 158 -7.16 14.29 2.73
N LYS A 159 -7.22 15.25 3.67
CA LYS A 159 -8.49 15.82 4.17
C LYS A 159 -9.33 16.44 3.05
N LEU A 160 -8.69 17.16 2.12
CA LEU A 160 -9.39 17.72 0.96
C LEU A 160 -9.94 16.63 0.03
N MET A 161 -9.23 15.51 -0.12
CA MET A 161 -9.70 14.35 -0.90
C MET A 161 -10.84 13.60 -0.18
N GLU A 162 -10.79 13.51 1.14
CA GLU A 162 -11.84 12.92 1.97
C GLU A 162 -13.16 13.68 1.81
N ALA A 163 -13.11 15.02 1.86
CA ALA A 163 -14.28 15.88 1.72
C ALA A 163 -14.92 15.87 0.31
N ARG A 164 -14.23 15.34 -0.70
CA ARG A 164 -14.78 15.23 -2.07
C ARG A 164 -15.76 14.07 -2.17
N THR A 165 -16.96 14.36 -2.65
CA THR A 165 -17.93 13.37 -3.10
C THR A 165 -17.61 12.98 -4.54
N LEU A 166 -17.44 11.68 -4.80
CA LEU A 166 -17.35 11.12 -6.15
C LEU A 166 -18.47 10.12 -6.37
N GLN A 167 -18.78 9.84 -7.64
CA GLN A 167 -19.76 8.84 -8.00
C GLN A 167 -19.26 7.42 -7.64
N ALA A 168 -20.20 6.53 -7.34
CA ALA A 168 -19.92 5.12 -7.13
C ALA A 168 -19.42 4.46 -8.43
N GLY A 169 -18.70 3.34 -8.29
CA GLY A 169 -18.12 2.60 -9.42
C GLY A 169 -16.60 2.78 -9.49
N ILE A 170 -16.04 2.73 -10.70
CA ILE A 170 -14.59 2.74 -10.93
C ILE A 170 -13.91 3.99 -10.33
N GLU A 171 -14.57 5.16 -10.41
CA GLU A 171 -14.04 6.38 -9.79
C GLU A 171 -13.94 6.26 -8.26
N GLY A 172 -14.94 5.63 -7.64
CA GLY A 172 -14.96 5.29 -6.22
C GLY A 172 -13.80 4.37 -5.84
N ASP A 173 -13.55 3.32 -6.62
CA ASP A 173 -12.44 2.38 -6.40
C ASP A 173 -11.08 3.08 -6.55
N ILE A 174 -10.91 3.93 -7.56
CA ILE A 174 -9.68 4.70 -7.77
C ILE A 174 -9.44 5.67 -6.60
N ARG A 175 -10.49 6.35 -6.13
CA ARG A 175 -10.41 7.21 -4.95
C ARG A 175 -10.06 6.42 -3.71
N GLU A 176 -10.62 5.24 -3.52
CA GLU A 176 -10.31 4.38 -2.37
C GLU A 176 -8.82 3.98 -2.37
N VAL A 177 -8.28 3.60 -3.53
CA VAL A 177 -6.83 3.36 -3.70
C VAL A 177 -6.03 4.60 -3.33
N ALA A 178 -6.46 5.78 -3.79
CA ALA A 178 -5.78 7.04 -3.50
C ALA A 178 -5.85 7.43 -2.02
N MET A 179 -6.99 7.23 -1.36
CA MET A 179 -7.19 7.47 0.07
C MET A 179 -6.30 6.57 0.91
N CYS A 180 -6.26 5.26 0.60
CA CYS A 180 -5.40 4.30 1.26
C CYS A 180 -3.90 4.65 1.11
N TRP A 181 -3.45 4.95 -0.11
CA TRP A 181 -2.04 5.26 -0.35
C TRP A 181 -1.62 6.65 0.13
N GLY A 182 -2.51 7.65 0.04
CA GLY A 182 -2.29 8.96 0.63
C GLY A 182 -2.11 8.86 2.14
N ALA A 183 -2.96 8.07 2.80
CA ALA A 183 -2.84 7.72 4.21
C ALA A 183 -1.50 7.04 4.54
N ARG A 184 -1.18 5.92 3.88
CA ARG A 184 0.07 5.17 4.12
C ARG A 184 1.30 6.04 3.97
N ARG A 185 1.39 6.83 2.89
CA ARG A 185 2.58 7.66 2.65
C ARG A 185 2.75 8.75 3.70
N ALA A 186 1.66 9.33 4.23
CA ALA A 186 1.79 10.31 5.31
C ALA A 186 2.19 9.64 6.63
N THR A 187 1.60 8.49 6.97
CA THR A 187 1.99 7.72 8.17
C THR A 187 3.45 7.30 8.08
N MET A 188 3.92 6.81 6.93
CA MET A 188 5.34 6.49 6.72
C MET A 188 6.26 7.70 6.94
N VAL A 189 5.87 8.90 6.49
CA VAL A 189 6.65 10.13 6.74
C VAL A 189 6.63 10.49 8.22
N ALA A 190 5.50 10.35 8.91
CA ALA A 190 5.38 10.60 10.34
C ALA A 190 6.28 9.65 11.16
N ASP A 191 6.24 8.35 10.86
CA ASP A 191 7.06 7.33 11.52
C ASP A 191 8.57 7.56 11.24
N GLU A 192 8.93 7.92 10.00
CA GLU A 192 10.33 8.27 9.67
C GLU A 192 10.80 9.52 10.41
N LEU A 193 9.94 10.52 10.54
CA LEU A 193 10.21 11.74 11.30
C LEU A 193 10.45 11.43 12.79
N GLU A 194 9.64 10.55 13.39
CA GLU A 194 9.83 10.09 14.77
C GLU A 194 11.21 9.45 14.98
N ILE A 195 11.61 8.58 14.06
CA ILE A 195 12.92 7.95 14.09
C ILE A 195 14.02 9.01 13.94
N ARG A 196 13.84 9.97 13.03
CA ARG A 196 14.83 11.02 12.75
C ARG A 196 15.02 11.99 13.91
N ARG A 197 13.97 12.27 14.69
CA ARG A 197 14.07 13.09 15.92
C ARG A 197 14.94 12.45 17.00
N LYS A 198 15.12 11.13 16.97
CA LYS A 198 16.07 10.42 17.84
C LYS A 198 17.53 10.53 17.35
N GLY A 199 17.76 11.23 16.25
CA GLY A 199 19.08 11.44 15.65
C GLY A 199 19.35 10.58 14.42
N ARG A 200 20.46 10.90 13.73
CA ARG A 200 20.90 10.21 12.52
C ARG A 200 21.19 8.73 12.76
N ASP A 201 21.85 8.41 13.87
CA ASP A 201 22.27 7.04 14.18
C ASP A 201 21.08 6.13 14.46
N ALA A 202 20.05 6.65 15.14
CA ALA A 202 18.80 5.92 15.34
C ALA A 202 18.12 5.57 14.00
N TYR A 203 18.16 6.46 13.02
CA TYR A 203 17.65 6.18 11.67
C TYR A 203 18.49 5.13 10.93
N LEU A 204 19.82 5.20 11.03
CA LEU A 204 20.70 4.19 10.44
C LEU A 204 20.48 2.82 11.08
N GLU A 205 20.29 2.77 12.40
CA GLU A 205 20.01 1.54 13.13
C GLU A 205 18.65 0.93 12.78
N ALA A 206 17.60 1.76 12.76
CA ALA A 206 16.28 1.33 12.30
C ALA A 206 16.34 0.75 10.89
N ARG A 207 17.16 1.33 10.00
CA ARG A 207 17.36 0.80 8.66
C ARG A 207 18.11 -0.53 8.66
N ARG A 208 19.19 -0.65 9.45
CA ARG A 208 20.00 -1.86 9.56
C ARG A 208 19.16 -3.04 10.04
N THR A 209 18.28 -2.80 11.01
CA THR A 209 17.40 -3.82 11.62
C THR A 209 16.10 -4.06 10.86
N GLY A 210 15.87 -3.36 9.75
CA GLY A 210 14.66 -3.56 8.95
C GLY A 210 13.40 -2.98 9.60
N GLN A 211 13.53 -1.92 10.39
CA GLN A 211 12.50 -1.26 11.18
C GLN A 211 12.04 0.09 10.61
N THR A 212 12.56 0.51 9.44
CA THR A 212 11.98 1.68 8.76
C THR A 212 10.56 1.38 8.26
N PRO A 213 9.69 2.39 8.11
CA PRO A 213 8.30 2.18 7.70
C PRO A 213 8.16 1.47 6.36
N LEU A 214 9.03 1.78 5.39
CA LEU A 214 9.04 1.03 4.12
C LEU A 214 9.43 -0.43 4.31
N GLN A 215 10.47 -0.73 5.10
CA GLN A 215 10.90 -2.10 5.32
C GLN A 215 9.82 -2.92 6.05
N LYS A 216 9.09 -2.30 6.99
CA LYS A 216 7.91 -2.89 7.63
C LYS A 216 6.82 -3.18 6.61
N LEU A 217 6.49 -2.21 5.74
CA LEU A 217 5.50 -2.38 4.67
C LEU A 217 5.86 -3.52 3.71
N VAL A 218 7.13 -3.61 3.30
CA VAL A 218 7.62 -4.69 2.42
C VAL A 218 7.51 -6.05 3.11
N LYS A 219 7.93 -6.16 4.39
CA LYS A 219 7.79 -7.40 5.17
C LYS A 219 6.33 -7.81 5.33
N GLU A 220 5.46 -6.87 5.65
CA GLU A 220 4.01 -7.11 5.78
C GLU A 220 3.40 -7.60 4.47
N ASN A 221 3.81 -7.01 3.35
CA ASN A 221 3.35 -7.44 2.03
C ASN A 221 3.85 -8.84 1.69
N ASN A 222 5.15 -9.12 1.85
CA ASN A 222 5.73 -10.44 1.60
C ASN A 222 5.06 -11.54 2.45
N PHE A 223 4.88 -11.28 3.74
CA PHE A 223 4.19 -12.22 4.62
C PHE A 223 2.76 -12.49 4.17
N ARG A 224 2.02 -11.45 3.72
CA ARG A 224 0.67 -11.65 3.17
C ARG A 224 0.68 -12.52 1.91
N ILE A 225 1.71 -12.39 1.10
CA ILE A 225 1.88 -13.14 -0.16
C ILE A 225 2.20 -14.60 0.15
N GLU A 226 3.11 -14.87 1.07
CA GLU A 226 3.43 -16.23 1.55
C GLU A 226 2.21 -16.93 2.17
N GLN A 227 1.24 -16.17 2.68
CA GLN A 227 -0.03 -16.71 3.20
C GLN A 227 -1.10 -16.95 2.13
N ILE A 228 -0.86 -16.54 0.88
CA ILE A 228 -1.70 -16.94 -0.24
C ILE A 228 -1.35 -18.41 -0.51
N PRO A 229 -2.31 -19.35 -0.39
CA PRO A 229 -2.03 -20.75 -0.66
C PRO A 229 -1.41 -20.89 -2.04
N ASP A 230 -0.25 -21.55 -2.12
CA ASP A 230 0.33 -21.93 -3.39
C ASP A 230 -0.71 -22.77 -4.15
N GLU A 231 -1.10 -22.33 -5.33
CA GLU A 231 -1.95 -23.11 -6.24
C GLU A 231 -1.23 -24.39 -6.74
N ALA A 232 -0.03 -24.70 -6.24
CA ALA A 232 0.91 -25.68 -6.78
C ALA A 232 0.98 -27.03 -6.04
N ASP A 233 0.48 -27.17 -4.82
CA ASP A 233 0.57 -28.44 -4.06
C ASP A 233 -0.79 -29.12 -3.87
N SER A 234 -1.61 -29.15 -4.93
CA SER A 234 -2.72 -30.12 -5.03
C SER A 234 -2.48 -31.11 -6.17
N GLU A 235 -1.24 -31.52 -6.36
CA GLU A 235 -0.90 -32.80 -6.98
C GLU A 235 -0.52 -33.75 -5.83
N GLU A 236 -1.25 -34.88 -5.72
CA GLU A 236 -1.08 -36.00 -4.76
C GLU A 236 -1.61 -35.71 -3.34
N GLU A 237 -2.58 -36.44 -2.77
CA GLU A 237 -3.01 -37.85 -2.88
C GLU A 237 -4.50 -38.04 -3.22
#